data_AF-A0A376X742-F1
#
_entry.id   AF-A0A376X742-F1
#
_cell.length_a   1.000
_cell.length_b   1.000
_cell.length_c   1.000
_cell.angle_alpha   90.00
_cell.angle_beta   90.00
_cell.angle_gamma   90.00
#
_symmetry.space_group_name_H-M   'P 1'
#
loop_
_entity.id
_entity.type
_entity.pdbx_description
1 polymer ?
#
loop_
_entity_poly.entity_id
_entity_poly.type
_entity_poly.pdbx_seq_one_letter_code
_entity_poly.pdbx_strand_id
1 'polypeptide(L)'
;MKKYIIPFVATTLMFSATTFAKDVDQGTLTIRGEVVDTTCYFVNGDSTTDIVVEDVVTSAMNQLITNEIYTLKTGSTSHDLEIQCDGNTAPSIEVLASEFDANNFTLNKGTAENIGFAIFLDDGTLTRMRPGLKHR
;
A
#
# COMPACT_ATOMS: atom_id res chain seq x y z
N MET A 1 30.77 0.29 8.36
CA MET A 1 29.67 -0.07 7.45
C MET A 1 28.49 0.81 7.79
N LYS A 2 27.93 1.52 6.82
CA LYS A 2 26.82 2.45 7.04
C LYS A 2 25.53 1.65 6.87
N LYS A 3 24.69 1.64 7.91
CA LYS A 3 23.40 0.96 7.90
C LYS A 3 22.34 2.00 7.58
N TYR A 4 21.54 1.74 6.56
CA TYR A 4 20.36 2.53 6.24
C TYR A 4 19.16 1.77 6.76
N ILE A 5 18.26 2.47 7.44
CA ILE A 5 16.92 1.98 7.76
C ILE A 5 16.01 2.84 6.92
N ILE A 6 15.29 2.22 6.00
CA ILE A 6 14.25 2.90 5.24
C ILE A 6 12.93 2.48 5.88
N PRO A 7 12.29 3.35 6.68
CA PRO A 7 10.93 3.09 7.13
C PRO A 7 10.00 3.20 5.93
N PHE A 8 9.31 2.11 5.60
CA PHE A 8 8.24 2.14 4.63
C PHE A 8 6.92 2.39 5.36
N VAL A 9 6.45 3.63 5.31
CA VAL A 9 5.08 3.97 5.67
C VAL A 9 4.27 3.96 4.39
N ALA A 10 3.50 2.90 4.19
CA ALA A 10 2.45 2.95 3.18
C ALA A 10 1.22 3.61 3.78
N THR A 11 0.77 4.69 3.14
CA THR A 11 -0.56 5.25 3.41
C THR A 11 -1.51 4.75 2.33
N THR A 12 -2.62 4.15 2.73
CA THR A 12 -3.63 3.64 1.77
C THR A 12 -4.81 4.56 1.63
N LEU A 13 -5.30 4.71 0.40
CA LEU A 13 -6.57 5.36 0.08
C LEU A 13 -7.48 4.32 -0.60
N MET A 14 -8.75 4.23 -0.19
CA MET A 14 -9.69 3.18 -0.69
C MET A 14 -10.68 3.74 -1.70
N PHE A 15 -10.98 3.00 -2.78
CA PHE A 15 -12.03 3.40 -3.74
C PHE A 15 -13.17 2.38 -3.84
N SER A 16 -14.24 2.77 -4.56
CA SER A 16 -15.36 1.92 -4.97
C SER A 16 -15.85 2.24 -6.39
N ALA A 17 -16.72 1.37 -6.98
CA ALA A 17 -17.85 1.83 -7.79
C ALA A 17 -19.08 0.88 -7.81
N THR A 18 -20.26 1.53 -7.90
CA THR A 18 -21.67 1.11 -8.12
C THR A 18 -22.40 0.17 -7.16
N THR A 19 -21.76 -0.79 -6.51
CA THR A 19 -22.44 -1.68 -5.54
C THR A 19 -21.50 -2.09 -4.43
N PHE A 20 -21.61 -1.42 -3.29
CA PHE A 20 -20.89 -1.86 -2.09
C PHE A 20 -21.46 -3.17 -1.58
N ALA A 21 -20.56 -4.02 -1.08
CA ALA A 21 -20.96 -4.99 -0.08
C ALA A 21 -21.60 -4.22 1.09
N LYS A 22 -22.86 -4.55 1.38
CA LYS A 22 -23.54 -4.12 2.59
C LYS A 22 -22.68 -4.63 3.78
N ASP A 23 -22.40 -3.76 4.76
CA ASP A 23 -21.71 -4.11 6.01
C ASP A 23 -20.17 -4.35 5.92
N VAL A 24 -19.43 -3.53 5.15
CA VAL A 24 -17.95 -3.50 5.25
C VAL A 24 -17.54 -2.46 6.29
N ASP A 25 -17.31 -2.90 7.52
CA ASP A 25 -16.90 -2.02 8.62
C ASP A 25 -15.39 -1.72 8.60
N GLN A 26 -14.60 -2.57 7.94
CA GLN A 26 -13.13 -2.51 7.94
C GLN A 26 -12.54 -3.08 6.64
N GLY A 27 -11.46 -2.47 6.16
CA GLY A 27 -10.58 -3.02 5.13
C GLY A 27 -9.17 -3.27 5.67
N THR A 28 -8.58 -4.40 5.30
CA THR A 28 -7.17 -4.71 5.63
C THR A 28 -6.39 -4.95 4.35
N LEU A 29 -5.28 -4.25 4.18
CA LEU A 29 -4.28 -4.49 3.15
C LEU A 29 -3.02 -5.06 3.81
N THR A 30 -2.70 -6.32 3.50
CA THR A 30 -1.43 -6.94 3.89
C THR A 30 -0.37 -6.64 2.84
N ILE A 31 0.73 -6.01 3.26
CA ILE A 31 1.91 -5.76 2.44
C ILE A 31 2.96 -6.80 2.78
N ARG A 32 3.48 -7.48 1.76
CA ARG A 32 4.58 -8.43 1.87
C ARG A 32 5.72 -7.98 0.99
N GLY A 33 6.87 -7.73 1.60
CA GLY A 33 8.08 -7.35 0.91
C GLY A 33 8.94 -8.57 0.57
N GLU A 34 9.61 -8.50 -0.58
CA GLU A 34 10.63 -9.46 -0.98
C GLU A 34 11.89 -8.68 -1.37
N VAL A 35 13.05 -9.18 -0.93
CA VAL A 35 14.33 -8.60 -1.33
C VAL A 35 14.90 -9.41 -2.48
N VAL A 36 15.08 -8.77 -3.64
CA VAL A 36 15.64 -9.38 -4.85
C VAL A 36 16.87 -8.61 -5.32
N ASP A 37 17.88 -9.32 -5.80
CA ASP A 37 19.08 -8.78 -6.46
C ASP A 37 19.82 -7.66 -5.70
N THR A 38 19.91 -7.76 -4.36
CA THR A 38 20.60 -6.77 -3.52
C THR A 38 21.24 -7.40 -2.28
N THR A 39 22.09 -6.64 -1.58
CA THR A 39 22.69 -6.99 -0.28
C THR A 39 21.78 -6.63 0.91
N CYS A 40 20.56 -6.17 0.64
CA CYS A 40 19.61 -5.78 1.66
C CYS A 40 18.97 -6.98 2.36
N TYR A 41 18.42 -6.74 3.54
CA TYR A 41 17.62 -7.69 4.28
C TYR A 41 16.63 -6.95 5.20
N PHE A 42 15.50 -7.58 5.48
CA PHE A 42 14.55 -7.05 6.45
C PHE A 42 15.13 -7.12 7.86
N VAL A 43 15.07 -6.01 8.59
CA VAL A 43 15.48 -5.95 9.99
C VAL A 43 14.61 -6.94 10.79
N ASN A 44 15.24 -7.72 11.66
CA ASN A 44 14.58 -8.78 12.44
C ASN A 44 13.87 -9.87 11.60
N GLY A 45 14.07 -9.89 10.27
CA GLY A 45 13.35 -10.78 9.35
C GLY A 45 11.90 -10.36 9.09
N ASP A 46 11.49 -9.17 9.54
CA ASP A 46 10.12 -8.71 9.41
C ASP A 46 9.87 -8.11 8.02
N SER A 47 9.10 -8.84 7.22
CA SER A 47 8.83 -8.52 5.82
C SER A 47 7.35 -8.27 5.56
N THR A 48 6.51 -8.26 6.60
CA THR A 48 5.07 -8.18 6.46
C THR A 48 4.48 -7.16 7.41
N THR A 49 3.70 -6.22 6.88
CA THR A 49 2.94 -5.27 7.69
C THR A 49 1.52 -5.19 7.16
N ASP A 50 0.58 -4.93 8.04
CA ASP A 50 -0.81 -4.69 7.68
C ASP A 50 -1.13 -3.21 7.75
N ILE A 51 -1.99 -2.77 6.83
CA ILE A 51 -2.64 -1.47 6.87
C ILE A 51 -4.12 -1.72 7.10
N VAL A 52 -4.62 -1.15 8.17
CA VAL A 52 -6.03 -1.24 8.55
C VAL A 52 -6.69 0.10 8.27
N VAL A 53 -7.83 0.05 7.59
CA VAL A 53 -8.71 1.21 7.43
C VAL A 53 -10.06 0.90 8.07
N GLU A 54 -10.38 1.64 9.13
CA GLU A 54 -11.62 1.52 9.91
C GLU A 54 -12.70 2.49 9.42
N ASP A 55 -13.96 2.12 9.63
CA ASP A 55 -15.17 2.89 9.33
C ASP A 55 -15.31 3.25 7.85
N VAL A 56 -15.32 2.23 6.99
CA VAL A 56 -15.51 2.41 5.55
C VAL A 56 -16.99 2.71 5.26
N VAL A 57 -17.40 3.96 5.45
CA VAL A 57 -18.81 4.33 5.31
C VAL A 57 -19.24 4.32 3.85
N THR A 58 -20.05 3.32 3.47
CA THR A 58 -20.59 3.13 2.12
C THR A 58 -21.29 4.36 1.55
N SER A 59 -21.93 5.18 2.39
CA SER A 59 -22.63 6.41 1.96
C SER A 59 -21.69 7.52 1.48
N ALA A 60 -20.48 7.62 2.04
CA ALA A 60 -19.48 8.61 1.62
C ALA A 60 -18.82 8.18 0.30
N MET A 61 -18.63 6.88 0.12
CA MET A 61 -17.97 6.35 -1.07
C MET A 61 -18.93 6.22 -2.27
N ASN A 62 -20.25 6.08 -2.06
CA ASN A 62 -21.29 6.15 -3.10
C ASN A 62 -21.33 7.51 -3.84
N GLN A 63 -20.69 8.54 -3.30
CA GLN A 63 -20.64 9.89 -3.90
C GLN A 63 -19.39 10.10 -4.77
N LEU A 64 -18.46 9.14 -4.81
CA LEU A 64 -17.24 9.24 -5.60
C LEU A 64 -17.52 8.91 -7.07
N ILE A 65 -16.84 9.62 -7.96
CA ILE A 65 -16.83 9.28 -9.38
C ILE A 65 -15.90 8.08 -9.56
N THR A 66 -16.14 7.25 -10.57
CA THR A 66 -15.26 6.13 -10.94
C THR A 66 -13.81 6.62 -11.05
N ASN A 67 -12.88 5.92 -10.39
CA ASN A 67 -11.45 6.27 -10.29
C ASN A 67 -11.12 7.52 -9.45
N GLU A 68 -12.04 7.92 -8.55
CA GLU A 68 -11.94 8.90 -7.43
C GLU A 68 -11.16 8.48 -6.18
N ILE A 69 -10.08 9.19 -5.79
CA ILE A 69 -9.43 9.01 -4.47
C ILE A 69 -10.30 9.47 -3.30
N TYR A 70 -10.80 8.51 -2.51
CA TYR A 70 -11.32 8.79 -1.19
C TYR A 70 -10.18 9.14 -0.22
N THR A 71 -9.97 10.43 0.00
CA THR A 71 -8.92 10.95 0.89
C THR A 71 -9.37 11.15 2.34
N LEU A 72 -10.68 11.04 2.62
CA LEU A 72 -11.23 11.35 3.95
C LEU A 72 -10.95 10.25 4.99
N LYS A 73 -10.57 9.04 4.56
CA LYS A 73 -10.07 7.97 5.43
C LYS A 73 -8.82 7.36 4.83
N THR A 74 -7.76 7.38 5.62
CA THR A 74 -6.48 6.74 5.32
C THR A 74 -6.20 5.66 6.36
N GLY A 75 -5.52 4.61 5.93
CA GLY A 75 -4.83 3.68 6.83
C GLY A 75 -3.32 3.93 6.77
N SER A 76 -2.64 3.59 7.86
CA SER A 76 -1.18 3.53 7.92
C SER A 76 -0.74 2.14 8.34
N THR A 77 0.51 1.81 8.05
CA THR A 77 1.12 0.56 8.44
C THR A 77 1.10 0.40 9.97
N SER A 78 0.82 -0.81 10.45
CA SER A 78 0.87 -1.14 11.89
C SER A 78 2.25 -0.88 12.50
N HIS A 79 3.28 -1.02 11.68
CA HIS A 79 4.68 -0.70 11.93
C HIS A 79 5.38 -0.53 10.59
N ASP A 80 6.52 0.15 10.58
CA ASP A 80 7.30 0.38 9.36
C ASP A 80 8.05 -0.89 8.97
N LEU A 81 8.02 -1.25 7.68
CA LEU A 81 8.93 -2.27 7.18
C LEU A 81 10.32 -1.64 7.09
N GLU A 82 11.27 -2.21 7.84
CA GLU A 82 12.64 -1.74 7.89
C GLU A 82 13.55 -2.64 7.05
N ILE A 83 14.23 -2.04 6.07
CA ILE A 83 15.24 -2.72 5.26
C ILE A 83 16.61 -2.19 5.63
N GLN A 84 17.55 -3.10 5.94
CA GLN A 84 18.97 -2.80 6.14
C GLN A 84 19.80 -3.31 4.97
N CYS A 85 20.64 -2.45 4.39
CA CYS A 85 21.53 -2.79 3.28
C CYS A 85 23.01 -2.62 3.61
N ASP A 86 23.85 -3.47 3.03
CA ASP A 86 25.29 -3.30 3.05
C ASP A 86 25.73 -2.41 1.87
N GLY A 87 26.24 -1.20 2.17
CA GLY A 87 26.78 -0.29 1.16
C GLY A 87 26.33 1.16 1.36
N ASN A 88 26.46 1.96 0.29
CA ASN A 88 26.09 3.39 0.28
C ASN A 88 24.92 3.71 -0.67
N THR A 89 24.24 2.70 -1.21
CA THR A 89 23.16 2.88 -2.19
C THR A 89 21.84 2.43 -1.59
N ALA A 90 20.85 3.33 -1.57
CA ALA A 90 19.49 2.99 -1.19
C ALA A 90 18.89 2.03 -2.25
N PRO A 91 18.21 0.94 -1.83
CA PRO A 91 17.51 0.06 -2.75
C PRO A 91 16.34 0.79 -3.42
N SER A 92 15.94 0.31 -4.59
CA SER A 92 14.68 0.74 -5.18
C SER A 92 13.52 -0.13 -4.69
N ILE A 93 12.37 0.49 -4.44
CA ILE A 93 11.12 -0.17 -4.08
C ILE A 93 10.20 -0.19 -5.31
N GLU A 94 9.58 -1.34 -5.56
CA GLU A 94 8.62 -1.54 -6.64
C GLU A 94 7.43 -2.37 -6.12
N VAL A 95 6.25 -2.14 -6.68
CA VAL A 95 5.05 -2.96 -6.42
C VAL A 95 4.80 -3.93 -7.58
N LEU A 96 4.40 -5.16 -7.25
CA LEU A 96 4.12 -6.19 -8.24
C LEU A 96 2.90 -5.83 -9.09
N ALA A 97 3.08 -5.74 -10.41
CA ALA A 97 2.01 -5.37 -11.33
C ALA A 97 0.79 -6.31 -11.29
N SER A 98 1.02 -7.59 -11.00
CA SER A 98 -0.05 -8.60 -10.88
C SER A 98 -1.01 -8.36 -9.72
N GLU A 99 -0.64 -7.50 -8.78
CA GLU A 99 -1.45 -7.17 -7.60
C GLU A 99 -2.35 -5.95 -7.84
N PHE A 100 -2.34 -5.37 -9.05
CA PHE A 100 -3.05 -4.13 -9.37
C PHE A 100 -3.96 -4.28 -10.60
N ASP A 101 -5.02 -3.47 -10.63
CA ASP A 101 -5.91 -3.29 -11.76
C ASP A 101 -5.36 -2.29 -12.79
N ALA A 102 -6.10 -2.11 -13.90
CA ALA A 102 -5.73 -1.19 -14.98
C ALA A 102 -5.68 0.29 -14.56
N ASN A 103 -6.27 0.65 -13.41
CA ASN A 103 -6.31 2.01 -12.88
C ASN A 103 -5.26 2.24 -11.77
N ASN A 104 -4.38 1.26 -11.52
CA ASN A 104 -3.37 1.24 -10.46
C ASN A 104 -3.99 1.26 -9.05
N PHE A 105 -5.05 0.49 -8.82
CA PHE A 105 -5.53 0.08 -7.50
C PHE A 105 -5.22 -1.38 -7.24
N THR A 106 -5.02 -1.76 -5.98
CA THR A 106 -4.83 -3.18 -5.65
C THR A 106 -6.07 -3.99 -6.00
N LEU A 107 -5.88 -5.20 -6.51
CA LEU A 107 -6.96 -6.17 -6.69
C LEU A 107 -7.49 -6.62 -5.33
N ASN A 108 -8.81 -6.60 -5.14
CA ASN A 108 -9.40 -7.18 -3.93
C ASN A 108 -9.34 -8.70 -3.98
N LYS A 109 -8.79 -9.32 -2.93
CA LYS A 109 -8.76 -10.78 -2.74
C LYS A 109 -9.87 -11.27 -1.80
N GLY A 110 -10.65 -10.36 -1.23
CA GLY A 110 -11.82 -10.64 -0.40
C GLY A 110 -13.12 -10.71 -1.20
N THR A 111 -14.24 -10.54 -0.50
CA THR A 111 -15.59 -10.66 -1.08
C THR A 111 -16.19 -9.34 -1.56
N ALA A 112 -15.56 -8.20 -1.27
CA ALA A 112 -16.09 -6.90 -1.66
C ALA A 112 -15.75 -6.59 -3.12
N GLU A 113 -16.77 -6.27 -3.91
CA GLU A 113 -16.61 -5.96 -5.32
C GLU A 113 -16.24 -4.49 -5.54
N ASN A 114 -15.49 -4.23 -6.60
CA ASN A 114 -15.11 -2.88 -7.06
C ASN A 114 -14.36 -2.02 -6.02
N ILE A 115 -13.76 -2.64 -5.00
CA ILE A 115 -12.94 -1.95 -4.00
C ILE A 115 -11.47 -2.29 -4.20
N GLY A 116 -10.60 -1.30 -4.00
CA GLY A 116 -9.16 -1.48 -4.03
C GLY A 116 -8.45 -0.35 -3.29
N PHE A 117 -7.18 -0.58 -2.96
CA PHE A 117 -6.34 0.39 -2.27
C PHE A 117 -5.41 1.07 -3.28
N ALA A 118 -5.30 2.39 -3.21
CA ALA A 118 -4.15 3.11 -3.73
C ALA A 118 -3.08 3.16 -2.64
N ILE A 119 -1.86 2.76 -2.99
CA ILE A 119 -0.73 2.72 -2.07
C ILE A 119 0.14 3.96 -2.32
N PHE A 120 0.48 4.66 -1.24
CA PHE A 120 1.40 5.79 -1.26
C PHE A 120 2.59 5.49 -0.37
N LEU A 121 3.78 5.70 -0.90
CA LEU A 121 5.01 5.71 -0.13
C LEU A 121 5.19 7.08 0.52
N ASP A 122 5.29 7.12 1.84
CA ASP A 122 5.66 8.34 2.55
C ASP A 122 7.19 8.52 2.55
N ASP A 123 7.69 9.11 1.47
CA ASP A 123 9.08 9.58 1.32
C ASP A 123 9.23 11.07 1.74
N GLY A 124 8.26 11.61 2.48
CA GLY A 124 8.11 13.04 2.78
C GLY A 124 7.27 13.81 1.75
N THR A 125 6.88 13.18 0.63
CA THR A 125 6.00 13.78 -0.39
C THR A 125 4.75 12.97 -0.73
N LEU A 126 4.52 11.83 -0.06
CA LEU A 126 3.44 10.89 -0.33
C LEU A 126 3.35 10.53 -1.83
N THR A 127 4.33 9.76 -2.29
CA THR A 127 4.43 9.34 -3.68
C THR A 127 3.50 8.15 -3.95
N ARG A 128 2.57 8.28 -4.90
CA ARG A 128 1.70 7.16 -5.33
C ARG A 128 2.55 6.06 -5.97
N MET A 129 2.49 4.86 -5.40
CA MET A 129 3.08 3.67 -5.99
C MET A 129 2.29 3.26 -7.24
N ARG A 130 2.99 2.92 -8.32
CA ARG A 130 2.37 2.34 -9.52
C ARG A 130 3.16 1.13 -9.99
N PRO A 131 2.48 0.07 -10.46
CA PRO A 131 3.10 -1.04 -11.16
C PRO A 131 4.17 -0.61 -12.16
N GLY A 132 5.36 -1.23 -12.09
CA GLY A 132 6.46 -0.98 -13.03
C GLY A 132 7.23 0.32 -12.80
N LEU A 133 6.90 1.12 -11.77
CA LEU A 133 7.68 2.29 -11.36
C LEU A 133 8.55 1.96 -10.15
N LYS A 134 9.84 2.29 -10.27
CA LYS A 134 10.83 2.15 -9.20
C LYS A 134 10.92 3.45 -8.41
N HIS A 135 10.72 3.35 -7.11
CA HIS A 135 10.86 4.43 -6.14
C HIS A 135 12.19 4.27 -5.38
N ARG A 136 12.81 5.36 -4.94
CA ARG A 136 14.09 5.36 -4.21
C ARG A 136 13.94 5.91 -2.81
#